data_AF-A0A3S2URW3-F1
#
_entry.id   AF-A0A3S2URW3-F1
#
_cell.length_a   1.000
_cell.length_b   1.000
_cell.length_c   1.000
_cell.angle_alpha   90.00
_cell.angle_beta   90.00
_cell.angle_gamma   90.00
#
_symmetry.space_group_name_H-M   'P 1'
#
loop_
_entity.id
_entity.type
_entity.pdbx_description
1 polymer ?
#
loop_
_entity_poly.entity_id
_entity_poly.type
_entity_poly.pdbx_seq_one_letter_code
_entity_poly.pdbx_strand_id
1 'polypeptide(L)'
;MTHRRFNLFARQRWAWGALLLLAGAGLGWMLSDRPPAPQGETVSAPARPATASPSVPSASAPTAWTLLAAAEQATRAAIPPKPKLKTRMSDADWLAYDRQWCAALQPLRESLQASPDLHPLLMAAWMPSEDDSRRMADLLTQRAQQVLQAKGDVASQAVGLWWRATLVPPHDFSALHALAESTRDPLALALAHRKDGPARLGLLWRDTEPQNLAAIWAAQTHEKLPIEELLARVAQATRNDNGLPEAFRRLDATAPPHGGGFVAVMHQTWAVGVYSAEALPSQALAMTQACSRSRDPALLAACERAAERMWALGPNDVMGALTVLSMVRAHSGRSPAWDARARQVEAMWQMEADDAQAALHAMPRALACMPSPVTQALTRERLIQDAWAWWQARLPQDPQALLTLSERYRQGNKGKGLLAPRP
;
A
#
# COMPACT_ATOMS: atom_id res chain seq x y z
N MET A 1 30.56 14.03 -6.18
CA MET A 1 29.79 12.79 -6.40
C MET A 1 29.20 12.26 -5.09
N THR A 2 28.56 13.12 -4.29
CA THR A 2 28.27 12.82 -2.87
C THR A 2 26.97 13.47 -2.43
N HIS A 3 25.83 13.18 -3.06
CA HIS A 3 24.51 13.59 -2.52
C HIS A 3 23.31 12.68 -2.87
N ARG A 4 23.49 11.50 -3.47
CA ARG A 4 22.36 10.61 -3.85
C ARG A 4 22.07 9.43 -2.90
N ARG A 5 22.76 9.29 -1.77
CA ARG A 5 22.67 8.09 -0.90
C ARG A 5 21.71 8.21 0.31
N PHE A 6 21.01 9.32 0.49
CA PHE A 6 20.14 9.56 1.66
C PHE A 6 18.63 9.26 1.47
N ASN A 7 18.20 8.81 0.29
CA ASN A 7 16.77 8.83 -0.08
C ASN A 7 15.94 7.57 0.22
N LEU A 8 16.52 6.48 0.75
CA LEU A 8 15.79 5.23 1.03
C LEU A 8 15.33 5.09 2.49
N PHE A 9 16.08 5.63 3.45
CA PHE A 9 15.66 5.73 4.86
C PHE A 9 14.57 6.79 5.08
N ALA A 10 14.59 7.85 4.26
CA ALA A 10 13.42 8.71 4.10
C ALA A 10 12.23 7.88 3.61
N ARG A 11 12.39 6.99 2.63
CA ARG A 11 11.28 6.16 2.10
C ARG A 11 10.73 5.07 3.05
N GLN A 12 11.51 4.60 4.03
CA GLN A 12 11.00 3.74 5.10
C GLN A 12 10.25 4.54 6.18
N ARG A 13 10.69 5.79 6.46
CA ARG A 13 9.85 6.80 7.13
C ARG A 13 8.63 7.19 6.29
N TRP A 14 8.64 6.95 4.98
CA TRP A 14 7.46 6.98 4.10
C TRP A 14 6.78 5.61 3.96
N ALA A 15 7.17 4.52 4.64
CA ALA A 15 6.32 3.33 4.70
C ALA A 15 5.34 3.48 5.87
N TRP A 16 5.87 3.89 7.03
CA TRP A 16 5.07 4.45 8.13
C TRP A 16 4.45 5.80 7.74
N GLY A 17 5.18 6.60 6.98
CA GLY A 17 4.74 7.86 6.41
C GLY A 17 3.81 7.68 5.22
N ALA A 18 3.77 6.56 4.50
CA ALA A 18 2.75 6.26 3.47
C ALA A 18 1.54 5.61 4.12
N LEU A 19 1.68 4.84 5.20
CA LEU A 19 0.55 4.56 6.08
C LEU A 19 -0.03 5.87 6.65
N LEU A 20 0.80 6.84 7.04
CA LEU A 20 0.40 8.18 7.50
C LEU A 20 0.11 9.21 6.37
N LEU A 21 0.50 8.98 5.11
CA LEU A 21 0.25 9.85 3.94
C LEU A 21 -0.87 9.27 3.07
N LEU A 22 -1.18 7.98 3.17
CA LEU A 22 -2.48 7.42 2.80
C LEU A 22 -3.53 7.88 3.82
N ALA A 23 -3.18 7.91 5.13
CA ALA A 23 -3.93 8.68 6.12
C ALA A 23 -3.90 10.19 5.85
N GLY A 24 -2.80 10.71 5.30
CA GLY A 24 -2.56 12.13 5.01
C GLY A 24 -3.33 12.64 3.79
N ALA A 25 -3.49 11.81 2.76
CA ALA A 25 -4.36 12.05 1.62
C ALA A 25 -5.84 11.98 2.04
N GLY A 26 -6.17 11.17 3.06
CA GLY A 26 -7.43 11.22 3.79
C GLY A 26 -7.57 12.39 4.79
N LEU A 27 -6.46 12.98 5.27
CA LEU A 27 -6.47 14.17 6.14
C LEU A 27 -6.51 15.48 5.34
N GLY A 28 -6.06 15.49 4.08
CA GLY A 28 -6.33 16.58 3.15
C GLY A 28 -7.83 16.81 2.91
N TRP A 29 -8.64 15.77 3.14
CA TRP A 29 -10.10 15.80 3.16
C TRP A 29 -10.69 16.39 4.45
N MET A 30 -10.01 16.30 5.59
CA MET A 30 -10.52 16.79 6.88
C MET A 30 -10.30 18.30 7.13
N LEU A 31 -9.47 18.95 6.31
CA LEU A 31 -9.11 20.37 6.49
C LEU A 31 -9.71 21.31 5.41
N SER A 32 -10.60 20.81 4.55
CA SER A 32 -11.32 21.63 3.57
C SER A 32 -12.75 21.88 4.04
N ASP A 33 -12.95 23.03 4.70
CA ASP A 33 -14.20 23.77 4.93
C ASP A 33 -15.50 22.96 5.09
N ARG A 34 -15.97 22.85 6.35
CA ARG A 34 -17.40 22.65 6.64
C ARG A 34 -18.19 23.85 6.10
N PRO A 35 -19.17 23.67 5.20
CA PRO A 35 -20.14 24.73 4.96
C PRO A 35 -21.01 24.92 6.22
N PRO A 36 -21.37 26.16 6.57
CA PRO A 36 -22.25 26.42 7.71
C PRO A 36 -23.63 25.82 7.44
N ALA A 37 -24.21 25.20 8.48
CA ALA A 37 -25.58 24.72 8.46
C ALA A 37 -26.56 25.89 8.21
N PRO A 38 -27.60 25.72 7.37
CA PRO A 38 -28.62 26.75 7.19
C PRO A 38 -29.42 26.90 8.49
N GLN A 39 -29.41 28.12 9.04
CA GLN A 39 -30.29 28.53 10.13
C GLN A 39 -31.71 28.69 9.58
N GLY A 40 -32.59 27.74 9.89
CA GLY A 40 -34.03 27.82 9.65
C GLY A 40 -34.77 28.09 10.95
N GLU A 41 -35.33 29.31 11.01
CA GLU A 41 -36.48 29.82 11.76
C GLU A 41 -36.88 29.21 13.13
N THR A 42 -36.82 30.10 14.11
CA THR A 42 -37.45 30.11 15.43
C THR A 42 -38.97 29.96 15.38
N VAL A 43 -39.51 29.05 16.19
CA VAL A 43 -40.89 29.13 16.72
C VAL A 43 -40.81 29.14 18.24
N SER A 44 -41.24 30.25 18.83
CA SER A 44 -41.32 30.49 20.27
C SER A 44 -42.52 29.77 20.89
N ALA A 45 -42.31 29.14 22.04
CA ALA A 45 -43.35 28.73 22.98
C ALA A 45 -42.85 28.89 24.43
N PRO A 46 -43.75 29.11 25.42
CA PRO A 46 -43.52 30.07 26.50
C PRO A 46 -42.74 29.53 27.70
N ALA A 47 -42.13 30.49 28.40
CA ALA A 47 -41.29 30.35 29.58
C ALA A 47 -41.96 29.64 30.76
N ARG A 48 -41.22 28.72 31.40
CA ARG A 48 -41.44 28.26 32.78
C ARG A 48 -40.43 28.92 33.72
N PRO A 49 -40.82 29.22 34.98
CA PRO A 49 -39.99 29.97 35.92
C PRO A 49 -38.80 29.17 36.43
N ALA A 50 -37.71 29.91 36.67
CA ALA A 50 -36.42 29.45 37.12
C ALA A 50 -36.47 28.74 38.47
N THR A 51 -35.96 27.51 38.50
CA THR A 51 -35.46 26.87 39.72
C THR A 51 -33.94 27.04 39.72
N ALA A 52 -33.44 27.87 40.63
CA ALA A 52 -32.01 28.03 40.86
C ALA A 52 -31.43 26.70 41.36
N SER A 53 -30.76 25.97 40.47
CA SER A 53 -29.86 24.88 40.86
C SER A 53 -28.47 25.47 41.13
N PRO A 54 -27.76 25.00 42.16
CA PRO A 54 -26.45 25.52 42.52
C PRO A 54 -25.47 25.34 41.35
N SER A 55 -24.74 26.40 41.04
CA SER A 55 -23.67 26.43 40.06
C SER A 55 -22.62 25.38 40.44
N VAL A 56 -22.63 24.24 39.76
CA VAL A 56 -21.50 23.31 39.76
C VAL A 56 -20.34 24.10 39.14
N PRO A 57 -19.16 24.18 39.79
CA PRO A 57 -18.02 24.82 39.16
C PRO A 57 -17.78 24.13 37.83
N SER A 58 -17.85 24.89 36.74
CA SER A 58 -17.48 24.44 35.41
C SER A 58 -15.98 24.18 35.43
N ALA A 59 -15.59 23.00 35.91
CA ALA A 59 -14.28 22.46 35.64
C ALA A 59 -14.19 22.40 34.12
N SER A 60 -13.37 23.26 33.55
CA SER A 60 -13.09 23.27 32.12
C SER A 60 -12.74 21.83 31.76
N ALA A 61 -13.61 21.19 30.96
CA ALA A 61 -13.37 19.83 30.52
C ALA A 61 -11.94 19.81 29.95
N PRO A 62 -11.06 18.92 30.43
CA PRO A 62 -9.68 18.91 29.96
C PRO A 62 -9.72 18.80 28.44
N THR A 63 -9.04 19.74 27.77
CA THR A 63 -8.96 19.74 26.32
C THR A 63 -8.38 18.39 25.88
N ALA A 64 -8.74 17.91 24.68
CA ALA A 64 -8.23 16.65 24.16
C ALA A 64 -6.69 16.54 24.29
N TRP A 65 -5.99 17.68 24.21
CA TRP A 65 -4.54 17.81 24.39
C TRP A 65 -4.03 17.59 25.83
N THR A 66 -4.76 17.99 26.87
CA THR A 66 -4.32 17.73 28.27
C THR A 66 -4.60 16.29 28.69
N LEU A 67 -5.67 15.67 28.21
CA LEU A 67 -5.88 14.22 28.33
C LEU A 67 -4.78 13.44 27.60
N LEU A 68 -4.35 13.92 26.43
CA LEU A 68 -3.28 13.32 25.65
C LEU A 68 -1.92 13.41 26.35
N ALA A 69 -1.58 14.58 26.89
CA ALA A 69 -0.33 14.77 27.63
C ALA A 69 -0.29 13.92 28.90
N ALA A 70 -1.41 13.83 29.63
CA ALA A 70 -1.52 12.97 30.81
C ALA A 70 -1.44 11.49 30.45
N ALA A 71 -2.05 11.05 29.34
CA ALA A 71 -1.94 9.69 28.83
C ALA A 71 -0.50 9.37 28.37
N GLU A 72 0.16 10.28 27.65
CA GLU A 72 1.57 10.11 27.26
C GLU A 72 2.48 10.03 28.49
N GLN A 73 2.25 10.86 29.50
CA GLN A 73 3.08 10.92 30.70
C GLN A 73 2.86 9.70 31.61
N ALA A 74 1.61 9.27 31.80
CA ALA A 74 1.28 8.03 32.52
C ALA A 74 1.83 6.79 31.80
N THR A 75 1.82 6.79 30.47
CA THR A 75 2.34 5.66 29.68
C THR A 75 3.87 5.64 29.70
N ARG A 76 4.55 6.78 29.54
CA ARG A 76 6.03 6.84 29.63
C ARG A 76 6.58 6.36 30.97
N ALA A 77 5.86 6.57 32.06
CA ALA A 77 6.26 6.13 33.39
C ALA A 77 6.06 4.62 33.64
N ALA A 78 5.29 3.92 32.80
CA ALA A 78 4.86 2.54 33.03
C ALA A 78 5.14 1.58 31.86
N ILE A 79 6.00 1.93 30.90
CA ILE A 79 6.38 1.04 29.78
C ILE A 79 7.39 -0.02 30.27
N PRO A 80 7.03 -1.32 30.37
CA PRO A 80 8.01 -2.37 30.60
C PRO A 80 9.13 -2.33 29.55
N PRO A 81 10.34 -2.78 29.90
CA PRO A 81 11.43 -2.86 28.95
C PRO A 81 11.03 -3.73 27.75
N LYS A 82 11.28 -3.22 26.55
CA LYS A 82 11.02 -3.97 25.31
C LYS A 82 11.88 -5.24 25.29
N PRO A 83 11.32 -6.39 24.87
CA PRO A 83 12.09 -7.62 24.75
C PRO A 83 13.22 -7.42 23.75
N LYS A 84 14.37 -8.03 24.01
CA LYS A 84 15.58 -7.89 23.17
C LYS A 84 15.69 -9.04 22.19
N LEU A 85 16.05 -8.72 20.95
CA LEU A 85 16.40 -9.72 19.94
C LEU A 85 17.78 -10.30 20.21
N LYS A 86 17.91 -11.63 20.07
CA LYS A 86 19.21 -12.32 20.08
C LYS A 86 19.91 -12.17 18.74
N THR A 87 21.20 -12.48 18.68
CA THR A 87 21.99 -12.44 17.43
C THR A 87 21.58 -13.55 16.47
N ARG A 88 21.08 -14.66 17.01
CA ARG A 88 20.44 -15.74 16.29
C ARG A 88 19.15 -16.06 17.03
N MET A 89 18.08 -16.26 16.28
CA MET A 89 16.76 -16.59 16.84
C MET A 89 16.38 -17.99 16.38
N SER A 90 16.28 -18.92 17.32
CA SER A 90 15.58 -20.19 17.11
C SER A 90 14.06 -19.98 17.12
N ASP A 91 13.27 -20.97 16.68
CA ASP A 91 11.81 -20.88 16.77
C ASP A 91 11.32 -20.72 18.23
N ALA A 92 12.03 -21.29 19.20
CA ALA A 92 11.75 -21.09 20.63
C ALA A 92 12.05 -19.67 21.10
N ASP A 93 13.10 -19.04 20.56
CA ASP A 93 13.43 -17.64 20.88
C ASP A 93 12.39 -16.68 20.32
N TRP A 94 11.88 -16.94 19.12
CA TRP A 94 10.79 -16.16 18.53
C TRP A 94 9.51 -16.26 19.36
N LEU A 95 9.16 -17.48 19.81
CA LEU A 95 8.00 -17.69 20.69
C LEU A 95 8.14 -16.90 21.99
N ALA A 96 9.33 -16.98 22.61
CA ALA A 96 9.60 -16.27 23.85
C ALA A 96 9.54 -14.75 23.65
N TYR A 97 10.07 -14.24 22.54
CA TYR A 97 10.01 -12.83 22.18
C TYR A 97 8.55 -12.36 22.04
N ASP A 98 7.72 -13.06 21.26
CA ASP A 98 6.31 -12.71 21.09
C ASP A 98 5.56 -12.75 22.42
N ARG A 99 5.76 -13.78 23.25
CA ARG A 99 5.12 -13.85 24.59
C ARG A 99 5.51 -12.67 25.47
N GLN A 100 6.78 -12.32 25.52
CA GLN A 100 7.27 -11.17 26.30
C GLN A 100 6.69 -9.86 25.77
N TRP A 101 6.64 -9.68 24.45
CA TRP A 101 6.04 -8.52 23.81
C TRP A 101 4.56 -8.38 24.17
N CYS A 102 3.79 -9.46 24.00
CA CYS A 102 2.36 -9.46 24.26
C CYS A 102 2.03 -9.28 25.74
N ALA A 103 2.90 -9.74 26.65
CA ALA A 103 2.79 -9.49 28.09
C ALA A 103 3.10 -8.02 28.43
N ALA A 104 4.12 -7.43 27.81
CA ALA A 104 4.47 -6.03 28.02
C ALA A 104 3.35 -5.06 27.57
N LEU A 105 2.59 -5.43 26.53
CA LEU A 105 1.45 -4.65 26.03
C LEU A 105 0.11 -4.97 26.71
N GLN A 106 0.09 -5.79 27.76
CA GLN A 106 -1.15 -6.11 28.48
C GLN A 106 -1.92 -4.86 28.98
N PRO A 107 -1.28 -3.83 29.59
CA PRO A 107 -2.01 -2.64 30.04
C PRO A 107 -2.65 -1.85 28.89
N LEU A 108 -1.97 -1.80 27.74
CA LEU A 108 -2.52 -1.18 26.54
C LEU A 108 -3.70 -1.99 26.01
N ARG A 109 -3.63 -3.33 26.02
CA ARG A 109 -4.73 -4.21 25.60
C ARG A 109 -5.98 -3.95 26.43
N GLU A 110 -5.84 -3.82 27.75
CA GLU A 110 -6.93 -3.48 28.66
C GLU A 110 -7.51 -2.10 28.35
N SER A 111 -6.66 -1.11 28.08
CA SER A 111 -7.10 0.22 27.64
C SER A 111 -7.83 0.21 26.29
N LEU A 112 -7.33 -0.55 25.31
CA LEU A 112 -7.93 -0.75 23.99
C LEU A 112 -9.33 -1.39 24.05
N GLN A 113 -9.54 -2.26 25.05
CA GLN A 113 -10.85 -2.86 25.31
C GLN A 113 -11.82 -1.87 25.97
N ALA A 114 -11.30 -0.95 26.80
CA ALA A 114 -12.11 0.03 27.50
C ALA A 114 -12.45 1.28 26.67
N SER A 115 -11.56 1.74 25.79
CA SER A 115 -11.76 2.93 24.95
C SER A 115 -10.93 2.88 23.67
N PRO A 116 -11.51 2.59 22.49
CA PRO A 116 -10.76 2.33 21.26
C PRO A 116 -10.12 3.56 20.58
N ASP A 117 -10.40 4.79 21.02
CA ASP A 117 -10.15 6.02 20.23
C ASP A 117 -8.83 6.77 20.55
N LEU A 118 -8.05 6.34 21.55
CA LEU A 118 -6.95 7.14 22.14
C LEU A 118 -5.50 6.75 21.73
N HIS A 119 -5.32 5.95 20.68
CA HIS A 119 -4.17 5.04 20.62
C HIS A 119 -3.00 5.28 19.65
N PRO A 120 -3.06 6.17 18.63
CA PRO A 120 -1.94 6.36 17.71
C PRO A 120 -0.63 6.80 18.39
N LEU A 121 -0.70 7.64 19.43
CA LEU A 121 0.48 8.15 20.14
C LEU A 121 1.08 7.15 21.13
N LEU A 122 0.23 6.34 21.76
CA LEU A 122 0.67 5.21 22.59
C LEU A 122 1.39 4.15 21.76
N MET A 123 0.95 3.94 20.52
CA MET A 123 1.64 3.06 19.58
C MET A 123 3.04 3.55 19.22
N ALA A 124 3.20 4.84 18.95
CA ALA A 124 4.51 5.41 18.64
C ALA A 124 5.54 5.17 19.77
N ALA A 125 5.11 5.21 21.03
CA ALA A 125 5.98 4.93 22.18
C ALA A 125 6.43 3.46 22.26
N TRP A 126 5.59 2.53 21.80
CA TRP A 126 5.83 1.09 21.87
C TRP A 126 6.49 0.49 20.64
N MET A 127 6.53 1.21 19.51
CA MET A 127 7.25 0.76 18.32
C MET A 127 8.71 0.41 18.65
N PRO A 128 9.25 -0.73 18.15
CA PRO A 128 10.66 -1.05 18.32
C PRO A 128 11.54 0.11 17.82
N SER A 129 12.74 0.25 18.39
CA SER A 129 13.70 1.22 17.88
C SER A 129 14.00 0.97 16.41
N GLU A 130 14.57 1.94 15.70
CA GLU A 130 14.97 1.73 14.29
C GLU A 130 15.97 0.56 14.17
N ASP A 131 16.91 0.46 15.11
CA ASP A 131 17.88 -0.64 15.15
C ASP A 131 17.23 -2.00 15.41
N ASP A 132 16.29 -2.08 16.35
CA ASP A 132 15.56 -3.31 16.62
C ASP A 132 14.66 -3.71 15.44
N SER A 133 14.03 -2.73 14.79
CA SER A 133 13.22 -2.95 13.59
C SER A 133 14.08 -3.50 12.44
N ARG A 134 15.26 -2.90 12.21
CA ARG A 134 16.22 -3.37 11.20
C ARG A 134 16.72 -4.78 11.50
N ARG A 135 17.06 -5.04 12.75
CA ARG A 135 17.51 -6.36 13.19
C ARG A 135 16.43 -7.42 13.06
N MET A 136 15.20 -7.08 13.40
CA MET A 136 14.06 -8.00 13.22
C MET A 136 13.85 -8.31 11.73
N ALA A 137 13.94 -7.29 10.87
CA ALA A 137 13.82 -7.46 9.42
C ALA A 137 14.92 -8.37 8.87
N ASP A 138 16.16 -8.19 9.30
CA ASP A 138 17.29 -9.04 8.91
C ASP A 138 17.08 -10.50 9.33
N LEU A 139 16.74 -10.75 10.60
CA LEU A 139 16.55 -12.11 11.12
C LEU A 139 15.38 -12.84 10.47
N LEU A 140 14.24 -12.17 10.26
CA LEU A 140 13.08 -12.77 9.59
C LEU A 140 13.35 -13.01 8.10
N THR A 141 14.06 -12.10 7.45
CA THR A 141 14.46 -12.26 6.05
C THR A 141 15.47 -13.40 5.88
N GLN A 142 16.45 -13.51 6.79
CA GLN A 142 17.40 -14.62 6.79
C GLN A 142 16.69 -15.97 6.91
N ARG A 143 15.71 -16.08 7.82
CA ARG A 143 14.91 -17.30 7.97
C ARG A 143 14.12 -17.60 6.70
N ALA A 144 13.39 -16.62 6.16
CA ALA A 144 12.61 -16.80 4.92
C ALA A 144 13.51 -17.24 3.76
N GLN A 145 14.69 -16.63 3.63
CA GLN A 145 15.69 -16.99 2.63
C GLN A 145 16.16 -18.45 2.79
N GLN A 146 16.47 -18.89 4.01
CA GLN A 146 16.88 -20.29 4.28
C GLN A 146 15.79 -21.29 3.90
N VAL A 147 14.53 -21.01 4.29
CA VAL A 147 13.38 -21.87 3.95
C VAL A 147 13.17 -21.93 2.43
N LEU A 148 13.28 -20.79 1.74
CA LEU A 148 13.15 -20.74 0.29
C LEU A 148 14.31 -21.43 -0.43
N GLN A 149 15.55 -21.27 0.05
CA GLN A 149 16.72 -21.95 -0.50
C GLN A 149 16.62 -23.47 -0.36
N ALA A 150 16.06 -23.96 0.75
CA ALA A 150 15.88 -25.40 0.97
C ALA A 150 14.89 -26.06 -0.02
N LYS A 151 14.04 -25.29 -0.71
CA LYS A 151 13.15 -25.83 -1.76
C LYS A 151 13.90 -26.24 -3.02
N GLY A 152 15.10 -25.69 -3.26
CA GLY A 152 15.99 -26.09 -4.34
C GLY A 152 15.60 -25.59 -5.74
N ASP A 153 14.51 -24.84 -5.89
CA ASP A 153 14.08 -24.26 -7.17
C ASP A 153 14.52 -22.79 -7.34
N VAL A 154 14.77 -22.39 -8.59
CA VAL A 154 15.26 -21.06 -8.96
C VAL A 154 14.29 -19.95 -8.51
N ALA A 155 12.99 -20.17 -8.69
CA ALA A 155 11.97 -19.19 -8.35
C ALA A 155 11.97 -18.90 -6.84
N SER A 156 12.03 -19.92 -5.98
CA SER A 156 12.16 -19.70 -4.54
C SER A 156 13.48 -19.06 -4.14
N GLN A 157 14.61 -19.46 -4.75
CA GLN A 157 15.88 -18.80 -4.52
C GLN A 157 15.84 -17.31 -4.87
N ALA A 158 15.24 -16.96 -6.02
CA ALA A 158 15.08 -15.59 -6.47
C ALA A 158 14.25 -14.74 -5.50
N VAL A 159 13.12 -15.28 -5.02
CA VAL A 159 12.28 -14.61 -4.02
C VAL A 159 13.05 -14.35 -2.72
N GLY A 160 13.83 -15.32 -2.25
CA GLY A 160 14.64 -15.17 -1.03
C GLY A 160 15.72 -14.09 -1.18
N LEU A 161 16.39 -14.03 -2.34
CA LEU A 161 17.38 -12.99 -2.64
C LEU A 161 16.75 -11.60 -2.79
N TRP A 162 15.63 -11.50 -3.51
CA TRP A 162 14.88 -10.26 -3.69
C TRP A 162 14.39 -9.69 -2.35
N TRP A 163 13.81 -10.55 -1.50
CA TRP A 163 13.31 -10.14 -0.19
C TRP A 163 14.42 -9.54 0.69
N ARG A 164 15.58 -10.21 0.73
CA ARG A 164 16.78 -9.71 1.43
C ARG A 164 17.27 -8.39 0.88
N ALA A 165 17.49 -8.30 -0.42
CA ALA A 165 17.99 -7.09 -1.07
C ALA A 165 17.05 -5.89 -0.85
N THR A 166 15.73 -6.16 -0.74
CA THR A 166 14.72 -5.13 -0.54
C THR A 166 14.68 -4.60 0.89
N LEU A 167 14.74 -5.48 1.90
CA LEU A 167 14.52 -5.11 3.30
C LEU A 167 15.78 -4.81 4.10
N VAL A 168 16.91 -5.41 3.75
CA VAL A 168 18.13 -5.38 4.57
C VAL A 168 19.20 -4.50 3.92
N PRO A 169 19.65 -3.41 4.57
CA PRO A 169 20.80 -2.64 4.12
C PRO A 169 22.13 -3.42 4.29
N PRO A 170 23.10 -3.26 3.37
CA PRO A 170 22.99 -2.54 2.10
C PRO A 170 22.08 -3.29 1.12
N HIS A 171 21.25 -2.54 0.39
CA HIS A 171 20.36 -3.10 -0.64
C HIS A 171 21.18 -3.62 -1.82
N ASP A 172 21.59 -4.89 -1.74
CA ASP A 172 22.46 -5.54 -2.72
C ASP A 172 21.69 -6.59 -3.52
N PHE A 173 21.48 -6.28 -4.80
CA PHE A 173 20.78 -7.14 -5.76
C PHE A 173 21.74 -7.98 -6.62
N SER A 174 23.06 -7.91 -6.41
CA SER A 174 24.05 -8.55 -7.28
C SER A 174 23.87 -10.06 -7.44
N ALA A 175 23.61 -10.78 -6.34
CA ALA A 175 23.32 -12.22 -6.38
C ALA A 175 22.03 -12.54 -7.14
N LEU A 176 20.99 -11.70 -7.01
CA LEU A 176 19.74 -11.86 -7.74
C LEU A 176 19.94 -11.60 -9.24
N HIS A 177 20.69 -10.56 -9.60
CA HIS A 177 21.05 -10.26 -10.99
C HIS A 177 21.79 -11.43 -11.64
N ALA A 178 22.80 -11.99 -10.96
CA ALA A 178 23.57 -13.13 -11.46
C ALA A 178 22.69 -14.39 -11.63
N LEU A 179 21.78 -14.65 -10.69
CA LEU A 179 20.81 -15.74 -10.81
C LEU A 179 19.88 -15.54 -12.01
N ALA A 180 19.34 -14.33 -12.18
CA ALA A 180 18.44 -14.01 -13.27
C ALA A 180 19.12 -14.12 -14.65
N GLU A 181 20.37 -13.69 -14.78
CA GLU A 181 21.13 -13.78 -16.03
C GLU A 181 21.50 -15.21 -16.41
N SER A 182 21.89 -16.02 -15.43
CA SER A 182 22.34 -17.39 -15.67
C SER A 182 21.19 -18.35 -15.95
N THR A 183 20.05 -18.16 -15.29
CA THR A 183 18.90 -19.07 -15.40
C THR A 183 17.86 -18.61 -16.43
N ARG A 184 17.78 -17.28 -16.67
CA ARG A 184 16.70 -16.65 -17.43
C ARG A 184 15.29 -17.03 -16.94
N ASP A 185 15.16 -17.37 -15.66
CA ASP A 185 13.86 -17.64 -15.05
C ASP A 185 13.00 -16.36 -15.06
N PRO A 186 11.75 -16.39 -15.54
CA PRO A 186 10.90 -15.22 -15.62
C PRO A 186 10.69 -14.49 -14.29
N LEU A 187 10.49 -15.23 -13.20
CA LEU A 187 10.29 -14.62 -11.88
C LEU A 187 11.59 -13.99 -11.39
N ALA A 188 12.73 -14.66 -11.58
CA ALA A 188 14.03 -14.10 -11.24
C ALA A 188 14.29 -12.80 -12.02
N LEU A 189 14.03 -12.77 -13.32
CA LEU A 189 14.18 -11.57 -14.16
C LEU A 189 13.23 -10.44 -13.73
N ALA A 190 11.96 -10.76 -13.46
CA ALA A 190 10.96 -9.81 -13.00
C ALA A 190 11.38 -9.13 -11.69
N LEU A 191 11.85 -9.92 -10.71
CA LEU A 191 12.30 -9.42 -9.42
C LEU A 191 13.65 -8.68 -9.51
N ALA A 192 14.56 -9.15 -10.37
CA ALA A 192 15.89 -8.59 -10.56
C ALA A 192 15.89 -7.23 -11.27
N HIS A 193 14.92 -7.00 -12.17
CA HIS A 193 14.81 -5.71 -12.86
C HIS A 193 14.30 -4.58 -11.94
N ARG A 194 13.61 -4.92 -10.83
CA ARG A 194 13.00 -3.92 -9.95
C ARG A 194 14.06 -2.98 -9.33
N LYS A 195 13.64 -1.73 -9.06
CA LYS A 195 14.40 -0.73 -8.29
C LYS A 195 15.80 -0.46 -8.85
N ASP A 196 15.86 0.12 -10.05
CA ASP A 196 17.09 0.49 -10.76
C ASP A 196 18.01 -0.70 -11.13
N GLY A 197 17.42 -1.90 -11.32
CA GLY A 197 18.15 -3.06 -11.82
C GLY A 197 18.83 -2.77 -13.17
N PRO A 198 19.95 -3.44 -13.50
CA PRO A 198 20.65 -3.25 -14.76
C PRO A 198 19.72 -3.31 -15.97
N ALA A 199 19.84 -2.33 -16.86
CA ALA A 199 19.08 -2.20 -18.10
C ALA A 199 18.86 -3.51 -18.86
N ARG A 200 19.94 -4.29 -18.96
CA ARG A 200 19.99 -5.57 -19.65
C ARG A 200 19.00 -6.60 -19.10
N LEU A 201 18.61 -6.52 -17.83
CA LEU A 201 17.65 -7.46 -17.23
C LEU A 201 16.24 -7.22 -17.75
N GLY A 202 15.84 -5.97 -17.97
CA GLY A 202 14.55 -5.65 -18.58
C GLY A 202 14.47 -6.13 -20.03
N LEU A 203 15.56 -5.96 -20.79
CA LEU A 203 15.68 -6.51 -22.15
C LEU A 203 15.62 -8.04 -22.16
N LEU A 204 16.39 -8.69 -21.27
CA LEU A 204 16.43 -10.14 -21.14
C LEU A 204 15.08 -10.72 -20.72
N TRP A 205 14.36 -10.03 -19.83
CA TRP A 205 13.01 -10.40 -19.45
C TRP A 205 12.06 -10.34 -20.63
N ARG A 206 12.07 -9.25 -21.40
CA ARG A 206 11.26 -9.12 -22.61
C ARG A 206 11.62 -10.19 -23.65
N ASP A 207 12.90 -10.53 -23.82
CA ASP A 207 13.30 -11.61 -24.74
C ASP A 207 12.74 -12.98 -24.32
N THR A 208 12.67 -13.20 -23.01
CA THR A 208 12.11 -14.42 -22.43
C THR A 208 10.58 -14.43 -22.47
N GLU A 209 9.96 -13.26 -22.30
CA GLU A 209 8.51 -13.09 -22.22
C GLU A 209 7.99 -11.96 -23.12
N PRO A 210 8.10 -12.09 -24.46
CA PRO A 210 7.84 -10.99 -25.39
C PRO A 210 6.38 -10.52 -25.42
N GLN A 211 5.46 -11.37 -24.95
CA GLN A 211 4.03 -11.06 -24.86
C GLN A 211 3.59 -10.63 -23.45
N ASN A 212 4.51 -10.55 -22.48
CA ASN A 212 4.20 -10.06 -21.14
C ASN A 212 4.30 -8.53 -21.09
N LEU A 213 3.20 -7.87 -20.78
CA LEU A 213 3.09 -6.42 -20.67
C LEU A 213 4.12 -5.83 -19.68
N ALA A 214 4.33 -6.48 -18.53
CA ALA A 214 5.30 -6.01 -17.53
C ALA A 214 6.74 -6.08 -18.07
N ALA A 215 7.07 -7.12 -18.82
CA ALA A 215 8.39 -7.27 -19.46
C ALA A 215 8.60 -6.23 -20.58
N ILE A 216 7.57 -5.94 -21.37
CA ILE A 216 7.61 -4.86 -22.38
C ILE A 216 7.90 -3.51 -21.70
N TRP A 217 7.23 -3.21 -20.58
CA TRP A 217 7.49 -1.98 -19.82
C TRP A 217 8.90 -1.94 -19.22
N ALA A 218 9.37 -3.07 -18.70
CA ALA A 218 10.71 -3.20 -18.15
C ALA A 218 11.79 -2.85 -19.19
N ALA A 219 11.68 -3.37 -20.41
CA ALA A 219 12.61 -3.09 -21.52
C ALA A 219 12.57 -1.62 -21.98
N GLN A 220 11.41 -0.96 -21.92
CA GLN A 220 11.23 0.40 -22.45
C GLN A 220 12.01 1.47 -21.69
N THR A 221 12.46 1.18 -20.47
CA THR A 221 13.40 2.04 -19.73
C THR A 221 14.66 2.38 -20.53
N HIS A 222 15.04 1.54 -21.51
CA HIS A 222 16.29 1.69 -22.26
C HIS A 222 16.13 1.73 -23.77
N GLU A 223 15.22 0.95 -24.36
CA GLU A 223 15.04 0.95 -25.82
C GLU A 223 14.57 2.30 -26.37
N LYS A 224 13.88 3.10 -25.53
CA LYS A 224 13.29 4.39 -25.90
C LYS A 224 12.59 4.31 -27.26
N LEU A 225 11.80 3.25 -27.46
CA LEU A 225 11.05 3.05 -28.68
C LEU A 225 10.17 4.28 -28.97
N PRO A 226 9.95 4.62 -30.25
CA PRO A 226 8.90 5.55 -30.63
C PRO A 226 7.58 5.18 -29.97
N ILE A 227 6.79 6.19 -29.58
CA ILE A 227 5.57 5.97 -28.80
C ILE A 227 4.58 5.07 -29.55
N GLU A 228 4.52 5.20 -30.87
CA GLU A 228 3.67 4.40 -31.75
C GLU A 228 4.05 2.92 -31.72
N GLU A 229 5.35 2.62 -31.74
CA GLU A 229 5.85 1.25 -31.66
C GLU A 229 5.60 0.65 -30.28
N LEU A 230 5.81 1.42 -29.21
CA LEU A 230 5.50 1.00 -27.86
C LEU A 230 4.00 0.67 -27.71
N LEU A 231 3.11 1.56 -28.18
CA LEU A 231 1.67 1.34 -28.15
C LEU A 231 1.26 0.11 -28.96
N ALA A 232 1.89 -0.13 -30.11
CA ALA A 232 1.67 -1.33 -30.91
C ALA A 232 2.06 -2.62 -30.17
N ARG A 233 3.23 -2.63 -29.49
CA ARG A 233 3.66 -3.78 -28.67
C ARG A 233 2.71 -4.01 -27.49
N VAL A 234 2.30 -2.95 -26.79
CA VAL A 234 1.32 -3.03 -25.69
C VAL A 234 -0.02 -3.61 -26.18
N ALA A 235 -0.49 -3.18 -27.34
CA ALA A 235 -1.74 -3.69 -27.93
C ALA A 235 -1.68 -5.19 -28.29
N GLN A 236 -0.49 -5.78 -28.42
CA GLN A 236 -0.29 -7.20 -28.74
C GLN A 236 0.00 -8.07 -27.51
N ALA A 237 0.31 -7.50 -26.35
CA ALA A 237 0.62 -8.25 -25.12
C ALA A 237 -0.51 -9.22 -24.76
N THR A 238 -0.23 -10.45 -24.32
CA THR A 238 -1.27 -11.48 -24.03
C THR A 238 -1.42 -11.79 -22.55
N ARG A 239 -0.51 -11.28 -21.72
CA ARG A 239 -0.53 -11.42 -20.26
C ARG A 239 0.11 -10.20 -19.60
N ASN A 240 -0.17 -10.02 -18.32
CA ASN A 240 0.42 -9.00 -17.48
C ASN A 240 0.80 -9.65 -16.15
N ASP A 241 2.04 -10.12 -16.05
CA ASP A 241 2.57 -10.75 -14.82
C ASP A 241 3.83 -10.01 -14.39
N ASN A 242 3.79 -9.38 -13.21
CA ASN A 242 4.88 -8.60 -12.66
C ASN A 242 5.73 -9.36 -11.61
N GLY A 243 5.42 -10.64 -11.39
CA GLY A 243 6.08 -11.55 -10.46
C GLY A 243 5.75 -11.35 -8.97
N LEU A 244 5.12 -10.24 -8.55
CA LEU A 244 4.85 -10.00 -7.12
C LEU A 244 3.84 -10.97 -6.52
N PRO A 245 2.70 -11.28 -7.15
CA PRO A 245 1.74 -12.21 -6.56
C PRO A 245 2.36 -13.57 -6.27
N GLU A 246 3.18 -14.06 -7.21
CA GLU A 246 3.92 -15.32 -7.04
C GLU A 246 5.02 -15.20 -5.96
N ALA A 247 5.77 -14.08 -5.93
CA ALA A 247 6.76 -13.84 -4.89
C ALA A 247 6.12 -13.79 -3.49
N PHE A 248 5.00 -13.08 -3.33
CA PHE A 248 4.26 -13.02 -2.08
C PHE A 248 3.63 -14.35 -1.71
N ARG A 249 3.09 -15.12 -2.66
CA ARG A 249 2.61 -16.49 -2.42
C ARG A 249 3.72 -17.39 -1.86
N ARG A 250 4.93 -17.27 -2.40
CA ARG A 250 6.11 -18.03 -1.92
C ARG A 250 6.59 -17.57 -0.56
N LEU A 251 6.63 -16.26 -0.30
CA LEU A 251 6.99 -15.68 1.01
C LEU A 251 5.97 -16.05 2.08
N ASP A 252 4.70 -16.00 1.74
CA ASP A 252 3.61 -16.37 2.63
C ASP A 252 3.68 -17.86 3.03
N ALA A 253 4.09 -18.72 2.10
CA ALA A 253 4.41 -20.12 2.40
C ALA A 253 5.64 -20.30 3.31
N THR A 254 6.40 -19.25 3.61
CA THR A 254 7.50 -19.25 4.59
C THR A 254 7.11 -18.65 5.94
N ALA A 255 5.81 -18.68 6.25
CA ALA A 255 5.11 -18.15 7.43
C ALA A 255 6.01 -17.82 8.64
N PRO A 256 5.73 -16.71 9.34
CA PRO A 256 6.48 -16.34 10.53
C PRO A 256 6.52 -17.51 11.52
N PRO A 257 7.59 -17.61 12.34
CA PRO A 257 7.79 -18.72 13.28
C PRO A 257 6.55 -19.07 14.11
N HIS A 258 5.77 -18.05 14.49
CA HIS A 258 4.51 -18.18 15.21
C HIS A 258 3.44 -17.26 14.63
N GLY A 259 2.21 -17.78 14.50
CA GLY A 259 1.05 -17.00 14.05
C GLY A 259 0.46 -16.14 15.18
N GLY A 260 -0.14 -14.99 14.81
CA GLY A 260 -0.89 -14.13 15.74
C GLY A 260 -0.05 -13.29 16.72
N GLY A 261 1.28 -13.41 16.70
CA GLY A 261 2.21 -12.60 17.50
C GLY A 261 2.65 -11.30 16.81
N PHE A 262 3.43 -10.49 17.52
CA PHE A 262 4.01 -9.24 16.99
C PHE A 262 4.89 -9.49 15.76
N VAL A 263 5.68 -10.56 15.78
CA VAL A 263 6.54 -10.98 14.67
C VAL A 263 5.73 -11.18 13.38
N ALA A 264 4.55 -11.80 13.48
CA ALA A 264 3.67 -12.00 12.33
C ALA A 264 3.13 -10.68 11.78
N VAL A 265 2.75 -9.75 12.65
CA VAL A 265 2.27 -8.41 12.27
C VAL A 265 3.39 -7.61 11.59
N MET A 266 4.62 -7.66 12.12
CA MET A 266 5.77 -6.99 11.51
C MET A 266 6.11 -7.56 10.13
N HIS A 267 6.12 -8.89 9.99
CA HIS A 267 6.35 -9.54 8.70
C HIS A 267 5.33 -9.10 7.64
N GLN A 268 4.05 -9.07 7.99
CA GLN A 268 2.99 -8.61 7.09
C GLN A 268 3.09 -7.11 6.78
N THR A 269 3.42 -6.29 7.77
CA THR A 269 3.58 -4.85 7.59
C THR A 269 4.71 -4.54 6.61
N TRP A 270 5.83 -5.27 6.69
CA TRP A 270 6.89 -5.13 5.69
C TRP A 270 6.49 -5.66 4.32
N ALA A 271 5.74 -6.76 4.22
CA ALA A 271 5.25 -7.26 2.94
C ALA A 271 4.36 -6.21 2.24
N VAL A 272 3.46 -5.58 2.98
CA VAL A 272 2.67 -4.44 2.48
C VAL A 272 3.56 -3.27 2.11
N GLY A 273 4.51 -2.89 2.97
CA GLY A 273 5.43 -1.79 2.72
C GLY A 273 6.26 -2.00 1.44
N VAL A 274 6.70 -3.23 1.18
CA VAL A 274 7.40 -3.60 -0.05
C VAL A 274 6.46 -3.49 -1.24
N TYR A 275 5.27 -4.07 -1.18
CA TYR A 275 4.28 -3.98 -2.26
C TYR A 275 3.94 -2.51 -2.61
N SER A 276 3.70 -1.67 -1.60
CA SER A 276 3.33 -0.27 -1.78
C SER A 276 4.49 0.65 -2.19
N ALA A 277 5.75 0.24 -1.96
CA ALA A 277 6.92 1.01 -2.37
C ALA A 277 7.25 0.88 -3.87
N GLU A 278 6.53 0.00 -4.58
CA GLU A 278 6.70 -0.22 -6.00
C GLU A 278 6.08 0.93 -6.78
N ALA A 279 6.94 1.84 -7.25
CA ALA A 279 6.51 3.01 -8.00
C ALA A 279 5.97 2.60 -9.38
N LEU A 280 5.00 3.37 -9.89
CA LEU A 280 4.68 3.34 -11.31
C LEU A 280 5.97 3.56 -12.12
N PRO A 281 6.27 2.72 -13.13
CA PRO A 281 7.43 2.92 -13.99
C PRO A 281 7.35 4.33 -14.59
N SER A 282 8.44 5.10 -14.57
CA SER A 282 8.49 6.44 -15.18
C SER A 282 8.06 6.46 -16.66
N GLN A 283 8.12 5.30 -17.31
CA GLN A 283 7.72 5.07 -18.70
C GLN A 283 6.20 5.09 -18.87
N ALA A 284 5.45 4.59 -17.88
CA ALA A 284 3.99 4.72 -17.85
C ALA A 284 3.57 6.20 -17.82
N LEU A 285 4.33 7.04 -17.12
CA LEU A 285 4.13 8.49 -17.12
C LEU A 285 4.41 9.11 -18.50
N ALA A 286 5.48 8.71 -19.19
CA ALA A 286 5.80 9.23 -20.52
C ALA A 286 4.72 8.89 -21.56
N MET A 287 4.24 7.63 -21.56
CA MET A 287 3.16 7.19 -22.46
C MET A 287 1.85 7.91 -22.18
N THR A 288 1.44 7.99 -20.91
CA THR A 288 0.22 8.71 -20.53
C THR A 288 0.29 10.20 -20.90
N GLN A 289 1.46 10.84 -20.76
CA GLN A 289 1.67 12.22 -21.21
C GLN A 289 1.52 12.37 -22.71
N ALA A 290 2.14 11.49 -23.51
CA ALA A 290 2.03 11.51 -24.97
C ALA A 290 0.57 11.36 -25.43
N CYS A 291 -0.16 10.39 -24.88
CA CYS A 291 -1.57 10.18 -25.19
C CYS A 291 -2.45 11.36 -24.75
N SER A 292 -2.25 11.86 -23.53
CA SER A 292 -3.09 12.95 -22.97
C SER A 292 -2.90 14.31 -23.64
N ARG A 293 -1.76 14.54 -24.30
CA ARG A 293 -1.42 15.83 -24.95
C ARG A 293 -1.57 15.78 -26.47
N SER A 294 -1.72 14.60 -27.05
CA SER A 294 -1.85 14.46 -28.49
C SER A 294 -3.17 15.04 -29.00
N ARG A 295 -3.11 15.65 -30.18
CA ARG A 295 -4.28 16.00 -31.00
C ARG A 295 -4.37 15.19 -32.29
N ASP A 296 -3.37 14.33 -32.54
CA ASP A 296 -3.33 13.47 -33.71
C ASP A 296 -4.34 12.33 -33.57
N PRO A 297 -5.37 12.23 -34.43
CA PRO A 297 -6.36 11.16 -34.38
C PRO A 297 -5.76 9.75 -34.46
N ALA A 298 -4.67 9.56 -35.22
CA ALA A 298 -4.05 8.25 -35.39
C ALA A 298 -3.38 7.79 -34.09
N LEU A 299 -2.61 8.67 -33.44
CA LEU A 299 -2.01 8.40 -32.14
C LEU A 299 -3.07 8.21 -31.05
N LEU A 300 -4.14 9.01 -31.03
CA LEU A 300 -5.24 8.85 -30.08
C LEU A 300 -5.93 7.48 -30.21
N ALA A 301 -6.19 7.02 -31.45
CA ALA A 301 -6.73 5.69 -31.70
C ALA A 301 -5.76 4.56 -31.25
N ALA A 302 -4.44 4.75 -31.43
CA ALA A 302 -3.44 3.82 -30.93
C ALA A 302 -3.41 3.77 -29.39
N CYS A 303 -3.52 4.92 -28.73
CA CYS A 303 -3.62 5.03 -27.28
C CYS A 303 -4.87 4.31 -26.75
N GLU A 304 -6.03 4.48 -27.38
CA GLU A 304 -7.25 3.78 -26.97
C GLU A 304 -7.15 2.26 -27.16
N ARG A 305 -6.58 1.77 -28.28
CA ARG A 305 -6.33 0.33 -28.47
C ARG A 305 -5.40 -0.26 -27.41
N ALA A 306 -4.32 0.44 -27.09
CA ALA A 306 -3.41 0.01 -26.03
C ALA A 306 -4.08 0.03 -24.66
N ALA A 307 -4.90 1.05 -24.37
CA ALA A 307 -5.68 1.14 -23.14
C ALA A 307 -6.70 0.00 -23.02
N GLU A 308 -7.45 -0.30 -24.09
CA GLU A 308 -8.35 -1.46 -24.14
C GLU A 308 -7.61 -2.77 -23.85
N ARG A 309 -6.41 -2.94 -24.43
CA ARG A 309 -5.62 -4.14 -24.18
C ARG A 309 -5.17 -4.24 -22.73
N MET A 310 -4.62 -3.17 -22.17
CA MET A 310 -4.22 -3.12 -20.76
C MET A 310 -5.41 -3.36 -19.82
N TRP A 311 -6.59 -2.84 -20.16
CA TRP A 311 -7.81 -3.09 -19.40
C TRP A 311 -8.23 -4.56 -19.46
N ALA A 312 -8.23 -5.17 -20.65
CA ALA A 312 -8.62 -6.56 -20.86
C ALA A 312 -7.68 -7.56 -20.18
N LEU A 313 -6.38 -7.25 -20.09
CA LEU A 313 -5.41 -8.07 -19.36
C LEU A 313 -5.55 -7.96 -17.84
N GLY A 314 -6.30 -6.98 -17.34
CA GLY A 314 -6.36 -6.64 -15.93
C GLY A 314 -5.13 -5.84 -15.49
N PRO A 315 -5.31 -4.60 -14.99
CA PRO A 315 -4.28 -3.93 -14.20
C PRO A 315 -3.83 -4.81 -13.03
N ASN A 316 -2.58 -4.68 -12.60
CA ASN A 316 -2.10 -5.39 -11.39
C ASN A 316 -2.67 -4.74 -10.10
N ASP A 317 -2.96 -3.45 -10.17
CA ASP A 317 -3.45 -2.65 -9.05
C ASP A 317 -4.33 -1.48 -9.54
N VAL A 318 -4.92 -0.76 -8.60
CA VAL A 318 -5.82 0.37 -8.88
C VAL A 318 -5.06 1.58 -9.48
N MET A 319 -3.76 1.73 -9.21
CA MET A 319 -2.91 2.76 -9.82
C MET A 319 -2.63 2.45 -11.31
N GLY A 320 -2.51 1.17 -11.68
CA GLY A 320 -2.43 0.70 -13.06
C GLY A 320 -3.68 1.08 -13.84
N ALA A 321 -4.86 0.97 -13.23
CA ALA A 321 -6.11 1.42 -13.83
C ALA A 321 -6.12 2.95 -14.07
N LEU A 322 -5.56 3.76 -13.16
CA LEU A 322 -5.39 5.20 -13.39
C LEU A 322 -4.47 5.51 -14.58
N THR A 323 -3.45 4.69 -14.78
CA THR A 323 -2.56 4.81 -15.95
C THR A 323 -3.36 4.58 -17.23
N VAL A 324 -4.15 3.50 -17.29
CA VAL A 324 -5.04 3.21 -18.43
C VAL A 324 -6.01 4.37 -18.69
N LEU A 325 -6.71 4.85 -17.66
CA LEU A 325 -7.68 5.95 -17.80
C LEU A 325 -7.00 7.25 -18.24
N SER A 326 -5.75 7.49 -17.84
CA SER A 326 -5.00 8.68 -18.24
C SER A 326 -4.65 8.66 -19.74
N MET A 327 -4.55 7.49 -20.38
CA MET A 327 -4.31 7.38 -21.82
C MET A 327 -5.52 7.82 -22.66
N VAL A 328 -6.74 7.66 -22.13
CA VAL A 328 -7.99 7.98 -22.85
C VAL A 328 -8.65 9.29 -22.41
N ARG A 329 -8.18 9.89 -21.31
CA ARG A 329 -8.78 11.07 -20.65
C ARG A 329 -9.04 12.26 -21.58
N ALA A 330 -8.10 12.59 -22.45
CA ALA A 330 -8.18 13.78 -23.31
C ALA A 330 -8.90 13.51 -24.65
N HIS A 331 -9.32 12.27 -24.91
CA HIS A 331 -9.93 11.91 -26.16
C HIS A 331 -11.44 12.20 -26.12
N SER A 332 -11.87 13.20 -26.89
CA SER A 332 -13.28 13.57 -27.05
C SER A 332 -14.11 12.51 -27.79
N GLY A 333 -13.46 11.66 -28.60
CA GLY A 333 -14.08 10.57 -29.34
C GLY A 333 -13.97 9.20 -28.67
N ARG A 334 -13.53 9.13 -27.41
CA ARG A 334 -13.37 7.85 -26.69
C ARG A 334 -14.70 7.11 -26.57
N SER A 335 -14.63 5.79 -26.51
CA SER A 335 -15.81 4.94 -26.24
C SER A 335 -16.51 5.33 -24.91
N PRO A 336 -17.86 5.35 -24.86
CA PRO A 336 -18.60 5.63 -23.63
C PRO A 336 -18.40 4.55 -22.54
N ALA A 337 -17.90 3.37 -22.91
CA ALA A 337 -17.53 2.33 -21.96
C ALA A 337 -16.48 2.83 -20.95
N TRP A 338 -15.61 3.78 -21.34
CA TRP A 338 -14.61 4.36 -20.46
C TRP A 338 -15.21 5.15 -19.30
N ASP A 339 -16.37 5.77 -19.48
CA ASP A 339 -17.04 6.49 -18.38
C ASP A 339 -17.55 5.54 -17.30
N ALA A 340 -18.03 4.35 -17.70
CA ALA A 340 -18.41 3.30 -16.75
C ALA A 340 -17.18 2.72 -16.03
N ARG A 341 -16.11 2.44 -16.77
CA ARG A 341 -14.82 1.97 -16.20
C ARG A 341 -14.21 3.00 -15.24
N ALA A 342 -14.31 4.30 -15.56
CA ALA A 342 -13.86 5.36 -14.67
C ALA A 342 -14.65 5.38 -13.36
N ARG A 343 -15.99 5.28 -13.41
CA ARG A 343 -16.83 5.17 -12.19
C ARG A 343 -16.46 3.94 -11.35
N GLN A 344 -16.20 2.81 -12.01
CA GLN A 344 -15.74 1.59 -11.33
C GLN A 344 -14.42 1.84 -10.57
N VAL A 345 -13.44 2.47 -11.22
CA VAL A 345 -12.15 2.78 -10.58
C VAL A 345 -12.30 3.81 -9.45
N GLU A 346 -13.14 4.84 -9.63
CA GLU A 346 -13.46 5.81 -8.57
C GLU A 346 -14.06 5.11 -7.33
N ALA A 347 -14.98 4.17 -7.54
CA ALA A 347 -15.56 3.39 -6.46
C ALA A 347 -14.51 2.50 -5.76
N MET A 348 -13.63 1.83 -6.51
CA MET A 348 -12.53 1.03 -5.93
C MET A 348 -11.59 1.90 -5.10
N TRP A 349 -11.23 3.10 -5.58
CA TRP A 349 -10.41 4.05 -4.83
C TRP A 349 -11.07 4.50 -3.52
N GLN A 350 -12.39 4.76 -3.55
CA GLN A 350 -13.11 5.10 -2.33
C GLN A 350 -13.11 3.94 -1.33
N MET A 351 -13.35 2.71 -1.80
CA MET A 351 -13.29 1.53 -0.94
C MET A 351 -11.88 1.31 -0.38
N GLU A 352 -10.83 1.52 -1.17
CA GLU A 352 -9.45 1.43 -0.70
C GLU A 352 -9.13 2.48 0.36
N ALA A 353 -9.64 3.71 0.21
CA ALA A 353 -9.52 4.75 1.23
C ALA A 353 -10.27 4.37 2.52
N ASP A 354 -11.49 3.85 2.40
CA ASP A 354 -12.30 3.41 3.55
C ASP A 354 -11.62 2.24 4.30
N ASP A 355 -11.08 1.25 3.58
CA ASP A 355 -10.35 0.11 4.16
C ASP A 355 -9.02 0.54 4.79
N ALA A 356 -8.28 1.47 4.15
CA ALA A 356 -7.06 2.02 4.73
C ALA A 356 -7.34 2.72 6.06
N GLN A 357 -8.45 3.46 6.15
CA GLN A 357 -8.89 4.08 7.40
C GLN A 357 -9.21 3.01 8.46
N ALA A 358 -9.95 1.96 8.10
CA ALA A 358 -10.23 0.85 9.02
C ALA A 358 -8.96 0.15 9.50
N ALA A 359 -7.97 -0.04 8.61
CA ALA A 359 -6.68 -0.64 8.94
C ALA A 359 -5.87 0.20 9.94
N LEU A 360 -5.93 1.53 9.87
CA LEU A 360 -5.29 2.43 10.85
C LEU A 360 -5.83 2.21 12.26
N HIS A 361 -7.13 1.94 12.40
CA HIS A 361 -7.75 1.63 13.69
C HIS A 361 -7.48 0.19 14.15
N ALA A 362 -7.28 -0.75 13.22
CA ALA A 362 -7.02 -2.15 13.53
C ALA A 362 -5.55 -2.44 13.91
N MET A 363 -4.60 -1.67 13.38
CA MET A 363 -3.16 -1.89 13.59
C MET A 363 -2.74 -1.84 15.07
N PRO A 364 -3.21 -0.89 15.90
CA PRO A 364 -2.87 -0.88 17.32
C PRO A 364 -3.28 -2.15 18.06
N ARG A 365 -4.44 -2.71 17.71
CA ARG A 365 -4.95 -3.96 18.28
C ARG A 365 -4.05 -5.14 17.89
N ALA A 366 -3.66 -5.21 16.63
CA ALA A 366 -2.76 -6.26 16.14
C ALA A 366 -1.38 -6.18 16.84
N LEU A 367 -0.80 -4.98 16.98
CA LEU A 367 0.47 -4.77 17.68
C LEU A 367 0.39 -5.12 19.18
N ALA A 368 -0.77 -4.92 19.81
CA ALA A 368 -1.09 -5.35 21.17
C ALA A 368 -1.45 -6.85 21.29
N CYS A 369 -1.18 -7.65 20.25
CA CYS A 369 -1.48 -9.07 20.15
C CYS A 369 -2.97 -9.41 20.40
N MET A 370 -3.87 -8.52 20.00
CA MET A 370 -5.30 -8.80 19.97
C MET A 370 -5.68 -9.37 18.60
N PRO A 371 -6.69 -10.26 18.54
CA PRO A 371 -7.25 -10.67 17.25
C PRO A 371 -7.68 -9.45 16.44
N SER A 372 -7.16 -9.35 15.22
CA SER A 372 -7.59 -8.38 14.21
C SER A 372 -8.04 -9.15 12.96
N PRO A 373 -9.35 -9.33 12.73
CA PRO A 373 -9.83 -10.05 11.56
C PRO A 373 -9.50 -9.32 10.25
N VAL A 374 -9.30 -7.99 10.31
CA VAL A 374 -9.15 -7.12 9.14
C VAL A 374 -7.72 -7.14 8.59
N THR A 375 -6.69 -7.23 9.43
CA THR A 375 -5.34 -6.88 8.96
C THR A 375 -4.58 -8.04 8.30
N GLN A 376 -4.75 -9.29 8.75
CA GLN A 376 -3.90 -10.40 8.28
C GLN A 376 -4.43 -11.08 7.02
N ALA A 377 -5.69 -11.56 7.05
CA ALA A 377 -6.28 -12.32 5.95
C ALA A 377 -6.48 -11.45 4.71
N LEU A 378 -7.02 -10.24 4.88
CA LEU A 378 -7.29 -9.32 3.77
C LEU A 378 -6.00 -8.85 3.10
N THR A 379 -4.97 -8.51 3.89
CA THR A 379 -3.66 -8.14 3.36
C THR A 379 -3.03 -9.28 2.57
N ARG A 380 -3.03 -10.49 3.14
CA ARG A 380 -2.49 -11.69 2.49
C ARG A 380 -3.20 -11.97 1.17
N GLU A 381 -4.52 -11.99 1.19
CA GLU A 381 -5.34 -12.20 -0.02
C GLU A 381 -5.06 -11.13 -1.07
N ARG A 382 -5.02 -9.86 -0.68
CA ARG A 382 -4.76 -8.74 -1.58
C ARG A 382 -3.38 -8.82 -2.25
N LEU A 383 -2.35 -9.22 -1.50
CA LEU A 383 -0.99 -9.36 -2.03
C LEU A 383 -0.83 -10.59 -2.95
N ILE A 384 -1.58 -11.67 -2.71
CA ILE A 384 -1.45 -12.94 -3.46
C ILE A 384 -2.37 -12.99 -4.69
N GLN A 385 -3.54 -12.33 -4.64
CA GLN A 385 -4.55 -12.37 -5.71
C GLN A 385 -4.41 -11.23 -6.74
N ASP A 386 -3.39 -10.37 -6.61
CA ASP A 386 -3.35 -9.02 -7.18
C ASP A 386 -4.42 -8.08 -6.59
N ALA A 387 -4.01 -6.85 -6.29
CA ALA A 387 -4.90 -5.88 -5.66
C ALA A 387 -6.12 -5.57 -6.54
N TRP A 388 -5.93 -5.52 -7.86
CA TRP A 388 -7.02 -5.28 -8.80
C TRP A 388 -8.11 -6.34 -8.73
N ALA A 389 -7.75 -7.63 -8.86
CA ALA A 389 -8.72 -8.71 -8.83
C ALA A 389 -9.41 -8.81 -7.46
N TRP A 390 -8.65 -8.60 -6.38
CA TRP A 390 -9.16 -8.58 -5.02
C TRP A 390 -10.25 -7.51 -4.81
N TRP A 391 -10.02 -6.30 -5.32
CA TRP A 391 -10.98 -5.20 -5.27
C TRP A 391 -12.17 -5.43 -6.21
N GLN A 392 -11.94 -5.95 -7.42
CA GLN A 392 -13.01 -6.26 -8.36
C GLN A 392 -14.03 -7.24 -7.78
N ALA A 393 -13.56 -8.26 -7.07
CA ALA A 393 -14.43 -9.24 -6.41
C ALA A 393 -15.28 -8.65 -5.27
N ARG A 394 -14.89 -7.48 -4.73
CA ARG A 394 -15.55 -6.82 -3.58
C ARG A 394 -16.39 -5.62 -3.97
N LEU A 395 -16.22 -5.09 -5.18
CA LEU A 395 -17.04 -4.01 -5.70
C LEU A 395 -18.53 -4.38 -5.64
N PRO A 396 -19.41 -3.45 -5.21
CA PRO A 396 -20.83 -3.71 -5.22
C PRO A 396 -21.32 -3.92 -6.65
N GLN A 397 -22.18 -4.92 -6.83
CA GLN A 397 -22.82 -5.21 -8.11
C GLN A 397 -24.07 -4.35 -8.34
N ASP A 398 -24.62 -3.76 -7.28
CA ASP A 398 -25.71 -2.78 -7.37
C ASP A 398 -25.21 -1.46 -8.01
N PRO A 399 -25.78 -1.02 -9.14
CA PRO A 399 -25.37 0.22 -9.79
C PRO A 399 -25.47 1.44 -8.87
N GLN A 400 -26.46 1.51 -7.97
CA GLN A 400 -26.66 2.66 -7.10
C GLN A 400 -25.58 2.74 -6.01
N ALA A 401 -25.20 1.61 -5.42
CA ALA A 401 -24.07 1.53 -4.49
C ALA A 401 -22.74 1.94 -5.14
N LEU A 402 -22.49 1.51 -6.39
CA LEU A 402 -21.29 1.91 -7.14
C LEU A 402 -21.28 3.42 -7.41
N LEU A 403 -22.41 3.98 -7.85
CA LEU A 403 -22.56 5.43 -8.04
C LEU A 403 -22.29 6.20 -6.75
N THR A 404 -22.84 5.75 -5.63
CA THR A 404 -22.64 6.37 -4.31
C THR A 404 -21.15 6.42 -3.93
N LEU A 405 -20.42 5.32 -4.14
CA LEU A 405 -18.97 5.28 -3.88
C LEU A 405 -18.17 6.20 -4.81
N SER A 406 -18.50 6.21 -6.10
CA SER A 406 -17.89 7.10 -7.10
C SER A 406 -18.17 8.58 -6.79
N GLU A 407 -19.37 8.92 -6.35
CA GLU A 407 -19.72 10.28 -5.95
C GLU A 407 -18.98 10.73 -4.70
N ARG A 408 -18.88 9.85 -3.67
CA ARG A 408 -18.03 10.11 -2.50
C ARG A 408 -16.59 10.39 -2.93
N TYR A 409 -15.99 9.56 -3.77
CA TYR A 409 -14.66 9.81 -4.31
C TYR A 409 -14.54 11.22 -4.93
N ARG A 410 -15.49 11.58 -5.80
CA ARG A 410 -15.49 12.88 -6.50
C ARG A 410 -15.67 14.04 -5.52
N GLN A 411 -16.51 13.91 -4.50
CA GLN A 411 -16.83 14.98 -3.56
C GLN A 411 -15.57 15.57 -2.95
N GLY A 412 -14.67 14.75 -2.39
CA GLY A 412 -13.40 15.31 -1.89
C GLY A 412 -12.25 15.26 -2.88
N ASN A 413 -12.51 14.92 -4.15
CA ASN A 413 -11.72 15.40 -5.28
C ASN A 413 -12.32 16.69 -5.91
N LYS A 414 -13.01 17.51 -5.11
CA LYS A 414 -13.60 18.80 -5.51
C LYS A 414 -14.57 18.67 -6.71
N GLY A 415 -15.36 17.61 -6.71
CA GLY A 415 -16.32 17.27 -7.76
C GLY A 415 -15.71 16.70 -9.05
N LYS A 416 -14.38 16.52 -9.14
CA LYS A 416 -13.72 16.07 -10.38
C LYS A 416 -13.61 14.55 -10.45
N GLY A 417 -14.10 13.98 -11.55
CA GLY A 417 -13.92 12.56 -11.90
C GLY A 417 -12.56 12.26 -12.54
N LEU A 418 -12.22 10.98 -12.68
CA LEU A 418 -10.96 10.51 -13.21
C LEU A 418 -10.74 10.80 -14.70
N LEU A 419 -11.80 11.00 -15.46
CA LEU A 419 -11.74 11.39 -16.87
C LEU A 419 -11.92 12.90 -17.09
N ALA A 420 -12.06 13.70 -16.02
CA ALA A 420 -12.09 15.15 -16.16
C ALA A 420 -10.74 15.65 -16.72
N PRO A 421 -10.73 16.66 -17.62
CA PRO A 421 -9.50 17.28 -18.10
C PRO A 421 -8.62 17.73 -16.93
N ARG A 422 -7.30 17.47 -17.03
CA ARG A 422 -6.36 18.04 -16.08
C ARG A 422 -6.25 19.55 -16.35
N PRO A 423 -6.17 20.40 -15.32
CA PRO A 423 -6.00 21.84 -15.48
C PRO A 423 -4.68 22.19 -16.18
#